data_AF-A0A8H7TPQ9-F1
#
_entry.id   AF-A0A8H7TPQ9-F1
#
_cell.length_a   1.000
_cell.length_b   1.000
_cell.length_c   1.000
_cell.angle_alpha   90.00
_cell.angle_beta   90.00
_cell.angle_gamma   90.00
#
_symmetry.space_group_name_H-M   'P 1'
#
loop_
_entity.id
_entity.type
_entity.pdbx_description
1 polymer ?
#
loop_
_entity_poly.entity_id
_entity_poly.type
_entity_poly.pdbx_seq_one_letter_code
_entity_poly.pdbx_strand_id
1 'polypeptide(L)'
;MHMCLVLAACQWAWVRGSLDEVTLPFLHHKSATYRFVREQLLSVDTARTRETNLAISTLALTEAAIGDLETSSKHLMGFRTAMQSRPSGESLPQKMLKTQVYLMAEKKSIRWS
;
A
#
# COMPACT_ATOMS: atom_id res chain seq x y z
N MET A 1 6.95 2.37 15.19
CA MET A 1 6.34 2.51 16.53
C MET A 1 4.91 3.09 16.45
N HIS A 2 4.67 4.24 15.80
CA HIS A 2 3.34 4.89 15.78
C HIS A 2 2.19 4.02 15.26
N MET A 3 2.40 3.27 14.16
CA MET A 3 1.40 2.33 13.63
C MET A 3 0.88 1.35 14.70
N CYS A 4 1.77 0.77 15.49
CA CYS A 4 1.40 -0.19 16.53
C CYS A 4 0.56 0.45 17.64
N LEU A 5 0.83 1.72 17.97
CA LEU A 5 0.07 2.45 18.98
C LEU A 5 -1.34 2.81 18.48
N VAL A 6 -1.47 3.12 17.18
CA VAL A 6 -2.79 3.28 16.53
C VAL A 6 -3.58 1.97 16.59
N LEU A 7 -2.97 0.84 16.20
CA LEU A 7 -3.64 -0.46 16.25
C LEU A 7 -4.00 -0.88 17.67
N ALA A 8 -3.13 -0.61 18.65
CA ALA A 8 -3.41 -0.87 20.06
C ALA A 8 -4.59 -0.03 20.57
N ALA A 9 -4.68 1.24 20.18
CA ALA A 9 -5.83 2.09 20.51
C ALA A 9 -7.13 1.61 19.83
N CYS A 10 -7.06 1.15 18.58
CA CYS A 10 -8.20 0.52 17.91
C CYS A 10 -8.65 -0.75 18.66
N GLN A 11 -7.71 -1.60 19.07
CA GLN A 11 -8.02 -2.80 19.86
C GLN A 11 -8.64 -2.45 21.21
N TRP A 12 -8.10 -1.42 21.89
CA TRP A 12 -8.67 -0.90 23.13
C TRP A 12 -10.12 -0.46 22.93
N ALA A 13 -10.40 0.33 21.90
CA ALA A 13 -11.74 0.81 21.59
C ALA A 13 -12.69 -0.33 21.23
N TRP A 14 -12.21 -1.37 20.56
CA TRP A 14 -13.02 -2.55 20.25
C TRP A 14 -13.51 -3.26 21.52
N VAL A 15 -12.65 -3.34 22.55
CA VAL A 15 -12.99 -4.00 23.82
C VAL A 15 -13.82 -3.09 24.72
N ARG A 16 -13.56 -1.78 24.72
CA ARG A 16 -14.16 -0.80 25.66
C ARG A 16 -15.37 -0.06 25.08
N GLY A 17 -15.57 -0.14 23.76
CA GLY A 17 -16.62 0.57 23.04
C GLY A 17 -16.35 2.05 22.79
N SER A 18 -15.19 2.58 23.18
CA SER A 18 -14.84 3.99 22.97
C SER A 18 -13.32 4.25 22.90
N LEU A 19 -12.94 5.31 22.19
CA LEU A 19 -11.59 5.87 22.17
C LEU A 19 -11.38 6.97 23.21
N ASP A 20 -12.41 7.45 23.92
CA ASP A 20 -12.38 8.70 24.70
C ASP A 20 -11.18 8.82 25.65
N GLU A 21 -10.86 7.75 26.38
CA GLU A 21 -9.73 7.70 27.33
C GLU A 21 -8.36 7.82 26.63
N VAL A 22 -8.27 7.50 25.34
CA VAL A 22 -7.04 7.45 24.53
C VAL A 22 -7.10 8.31 23.27
N THR A 23 -8.10 9.18 23.12
CA THR A 23 -8.34 9.96 21.90
C THR A 23 -7.13 10.82 21.52
N LEU A 24 -6.57 11.56 22.48
CA LEU A 24 -5.41 12.42 22.21
C LEU A 24 -4.17 11.63 21.72
N PRO A 25 -3.70 10.59 22.43
CA PRO A 25 -2.57 9.79 21.93
C PRO A 25 -2.90 9.05 20.63
N PHE A 26 -4.15 8.59 20.44
CA PHE A 26 -4.59 8.00 19.18
C PHE A 26 -4.42 8.98 18.00
N LEU A 27 -4.96 10.20 18.12
CA LEU A 27 -4.85 11.22 17.06
C LEU A 27 -3.41 11.63 16.79
N HIS A 28 -2.59 11.75 17.84
CA HIS A 28 -1.17 12.03 17.70
C HIS A 28 -0.45 10.92 16.90
N HIS A 29 -0.68 9.65 17.20
CA HIS A 29 -0.03 8.55 16.50
C HIS A 29 -0.61 8.28 15.11
N LYS A 30 -1.91 8.54 14.91
CA LYS A 30 -2.55 8.52 13.58
C LYS A 30 -1.93 9.58 12.68
N SER A 31 -1.84 10.83 13.13
CA SER A 31 -1.22 11.93 12.36
C SER A 31 0.27 11.70 12.09
N ALA A 32 1.03 11.17 13.05
CA ALA A 32 2.42 10.78 12.83
C ALA A 32 2.55 9.67 11.77
N THR A 33 1.62 8.71 11.74
CA THR A 33 1.57 7.65 10.71
C THR A 33 1.25 8.23 9.33
N TYR A 34 0.32 9.18 9.24
CA TYR A 34 0.06 9.92 8.00
C TYR A 34 1.30 10.66 7.48
N ARG A 35 2.01 11.37 8.36
CA ARG A 35 3.24 12.09 7.99
C ARG A 35 4.31 11.13 7.48
N PHE A 36 4.50 10.01 8.17
CA PHE A 36 5.42 8.97 7.72
C PHE A 36 5.06 8.47 6.31
N VAL A 37 3.80 8.07 6.06
CA VAL A 37 3.38 7.63 4.72
C VAL A 37 3.65 8.71 3.68
N ARG A 38 3.30 9.96 3.96
CA ARG A 38 3.52 11.08 3.03
C ARG A 38 5.00 11.25 2.68
N GLU A 39 5.89 11.17 3.66
CA GLU A 39 7.35 11.26 3.45
C GLU A 39 7.87 10.07 2.64
N GLN A 40 7.42 8.86 2.95
CA GLN A 40 7.85 7.65 2.23
C GLN A 40 7.41 7.66 0.77
N LEU A 41 6.24 8.25 0.45
CA LEU A 41 5.74 8.35 -0.92
C LEU A 41 6.49 9.37 -1.79
N LEU A 42 7.39 10.19 -1.22
CA LEU A 42 8.22 11.13 -1.99
C LEU A 42 9.35 10.45 -2.78
N SER A 43 9.73 9.22 -2.40
CA SER A 43 10.75 8.44 -3.11
C SER A 43 10.24 7.04 -3.44
N VAL A 44 10.55 6.56 -4.63
CA VAL A 44 10.12 5.24 -5.13
C VAL A 44 10.68 4.10 -4.27
N ASP A 45 11.91 4.27 -3.75
CA ASP A 45 12.58 3.24 -2.95
C ASP A 45 11.93 3.09 -1.57
N THR A 46 11.54 4.22 -0.96
CA THR A 46 10.89 4.25 0.35
C THR A 46 9.39 3.93 0.26
N ALA A 47 8.74 4.29 -0.84
CA ALA A 47 7.32 4.02 -1.06
C ALA A 47 6.98 2.52 -1.07
N ARG A 48 7.97 1.66 -1.32
CA ARG A 48 7.80 0.22 -1.54
C ARG A 48 8.27 -0.65 -0.38
N THR A 49 8.67 -0.04 0.72
CA THR A 49 9.14 -0.76 1.91
C THR A 49 7.99 -1.46 2.62
N ARG A 50 8.33 -2.50 3.40
CA ARG A 50 7.35 -3.22 4.22
C ARG A 50 6.71 -2.29 5.25
N GLU A 51 7.47 -1.33 5.75
CA GLU A 51 7.07 -0.33 6.72
C GLU A 51 6.03 0.63 6.14
N THR A 52 6.24 1.11 4.91
CA THR A 52 5.26 1.95 4.20
C THR A 52 3.96 1.18 3.95
N ASN A 53 4.07 -0.07 3.52
CA ASN A 53 2.92 -0.94 3.31
C ASN A 53 2.12 -1.19 4.60
N LEU A 54 2.83 -1.45 5.71
CA LEU A 54 2.21 -1.59 7.03
C LEU A 54 1.54 -0.29 7.47
N ALA A 55 2.13 0.86 7.20
CA ALA A 55 1.59 2.16 7.58
C ALA A 55 0.29 2.47 6.84
N ILE A 56 0.27 2.27 5.52
CA ILE A 56 -0.94 2.47 4.71
C ILE A 56 -2.04 1.48 5.13
N SER A 57 -1.69 0.21 5.37
CA SER A 57 -2.65 -0.79 5.83
C SER A 57 -3.21 -0.46 7.21
N THR A 58 -2.36 0.05 8.10
CA THR A 58 -2.77 0.52 9.43
C THR A 58 -3.76 1.67 9.33
N LEU A 59 -3.49 2.66 8.47
CA LEU A 59 -4.41 3.77 8.24
C LEU A 59 -5.74 3.26 7.67
N ALA A 60 -5.72 2.44 6.62
CA ALA A 60 -6.93 1.87 6.05
C ALA A 60 -7.80 1.13 7.08
N LEU A 61 -7.18 0.26 7.89
CA LEU A 61 -7.87 -0.48 8.94
C LEU A 61 -8.43 0.46 10.02
N THR A 62 -7.66 1.48 10.39
CA THR A 62 -8.06 2.46 11.40
C THR A 62 -9.27 3.28 10.94
N GLU A 63 -9.28 3.76 9.70
CA GLU A 63 -10.43 4.49 9.16
C GLU A 63 -11.67 3.60 9.09
N ALA A 64 -11.51 2.34 8.70
CA ALA A 64 -12.62 1.38 8.71
C ALA A 64 -13.15 1.12 10.14
N ALA A 65 -12.26 0.99 11.12
CA ALA A 65 -12.61 0.74 12.51
C ALA A 65 -13.39 1.90 13.16
N ILE A 66 -13.17 3.13 12.70
CA ILE A 66 -13.92 4.32 13.17
C ILE A 66 -15.13 4.66 12.29
N GLY A 67 -15.46 3.83 11.29
CA GLY A 67 -16.62 3.99 10.42
C GLY A 67 -16.40 4.85 9.17
N ASP A 68 -15.18 5.34 8.90
CA ASP A 68 -14.85 6.09 7.69
C ASP A 68 -14.37 5.15 6.57
N LEU A 69 -15.34 4.48 5.95
CA LEU A 69 -15.07 3.54 4.85
C LEU A 69 -14.57 4.23 3.57
N GLU A 70 -14.93 5.50 3.35
CA GLU A 70 -14.48 6.26 2.18
C GLU A 70 -12.98 6.53 2.27
N THR A 71 -12.50 7.05 3.40
CA THR A 71 -11.08 7.29 3.62
C THR A 71 -10.30 5.97 3.66
N SER A 72 -10.86 4.91 4.25
CA SER A 72 -10.29 3.56 4.20
C SER A 72 -10.05 3.09 2.76
N SER A 73 -11.07 3.23 1.89
CA SER A 73 -10.97 2.88 0.48
C SER A 73 -9.88 3.68 -0.24
N LYS A 74 -9.77 4.98 0.02
CA LYS A 74 -8.70 5.83 -0.55
C LYS A 74 -7.30 5.34 -0.17
N HIS A 75 -7.08 4.92 1.08
CA HIS A 75 -5.81 4.32 1.50
C HIS A 75 -5.49 3.04 0.74
N LEU A 76 -6.48 2.14 0.59
CA LEU A 76 -6.30 0.88 -0.13
C LEU A 76 -6.08 1.10 -1.64
N MET A 77 -6.73 2.09 -2.24
CA MET A 77 -6.47 2.49 -3.62
C MET A 77 -5.05 3.04 -3.79
N GLY A 78 -4.60 3.91 -2.89
CA GLY A 78 -3.23 4.41 -2.87
C GLY A 78 -2.21 3.27 -2.72
N PHE A 79 -2.48 2.32 -1.83
CA PHE A 79 -1.70 1.11 -1.64
C PHE A 79 -1.60 0.27 -2.91
N ARG A 80 -2.75 -0.01 -3.54
CA ARG A 80 -2.82 -0.76 -4.80
C ARG A 80 -2.03 -0.08 -5.91
N THR A 81 -2.16 1.24 -6.07
CA THR A 81 -1.39 2.01 -7.05
C THR A 81 0.11 1.94 -6.78
N ALA A 82 0.54 2.08 -5.51
CA ALA A 82 1.94 1.94 -5.12
C ALA A 82 2.49 0.55 -5.48
N MET A 83 1.72 -0.51 -5.24
CA MET A 83 2.09 -1.89 -5.59
C MET A 83 2.07 -2.19 -7.10
N GLN A 84 1.13 -1.63 -7.85
CA GLN A 84 0.97 -1.87 -9.29
C GLN A 84 1.95 -1.07 -10.15
N SER A 85 2.47 0.04 -9.64
CA SER A 85 3.56 0.81 -10.28
C SER A 85 4.89 0.05 -10.37
N ARG A 86 4.96 -1.18 -9.86
CA ARG A 86 6.10 -2.08 -9.94
C ARG A 86 6.47 -2.28 -11.41
N PRO A 87 7.60 -1.77 -11.91
CA PRO A 87 8.13 -2.31 -13.16
C PRO A 87 8.29 -3.81 -12.90
N SER A 88 7.74 -4.65 -13.78
CA SER A 88 8.23 -6.03 -13.86
C SER A 88 9.75 -5.93 -13.84
N GLY A 89 10.44 -6.76 -13.05
CA GLY A 89 11.91 -6.73 -12.94
C GLY A 89 12.65 -6.98 -14.27
N GLU A 90 11.93 -6.95 -15.38
CA GLU A 90 12.46 -6.91 -16.72
C GLU A 90 12.99 -5.53 -17.04
N SER A 91 14.30 -5.45 -17.16
CA SER A 91 14.95 -4.31 -17.79
C SER A 91 14.33 -4.07 -19.19
N LEU A 92 14.34 -2.82 -19.68
CA LEU A 92 13.86 -2.49 -21.04
C LEU A 92 14.41 -3.47 -22.11
N PRO A 93 15.70 -3.86 -22.05
CA PRO A 93 16.25 -4.92 -22.90
C PRO A 93 15.54 -6.26 -22.79
N GLN A 94 15.18 -6.71 -21.58
CA GLN A 94 14.48 -7.98 -21.35
C GLN A 94 13.04 -7.96 -21.88
N LYS A 95 12.34 -6.82 -21.76
CA LYS A 95 11.02 -6.63 -22.38
C LYS A 95 11.12 -6.71 -23.91
N MET A 96 12.09 -6.01 -24.50
CA MET A 96 12.32 -6.05 -25.94
C MET A 96 12.66 -7.46 -26.43
N LEU A 97 13.52 -8.19 -25.72
CA LEU A 97 13.85 -9.58 -26.01
C LEU A 97 12.63 -10.50 -25.94
N LYS A 98 11.78 -10.38 -24.92
CA LYS A 98 10.54 -11.16 -24.83
C LYS A 98 9.58 -10.86 -25.96
N THR A 99 9.38 -9.59 -26.29
CA THR A 99 8.52 -9.19 -27.42
C THR A 99 9.07 -9.74 -28.73
N GLN A 100 10.38 -9.70 -28.94
CA GLN A 100 11.03 -10.19 -30.16
C GLN A 100 10.97 -11.72 -30.27
N VAL A 101 11.16 -12.43 -29.15
CA VAL A 101 11.01 -13.90 -29.06
C VAL A 101 9.56 -14.32 -29.29
N TYR A 102 8.59 -13.58 -28.75
CA TYR A 102 7.16 -13.83 -28.97
C TYR A 102 6.78 -13.64 -30.45
N LEU A 103 7.20 -12.53 -31.06
CA LEU A 103 6.99 -12.25 -32.49
C LEU A 103 7.68 -13.28 -33.41
N MET A 104 8.83 -13.82 -32.99
CA MET A 104 9.51 -14.91 -33.71
C MET A 104 8.79 -16.25 -33.56
N ALA A 105 8.22 -16.55 -32.39
CA ALA A 105 7.42 -17.76 -32.16
C ALA A 105 6.10 -17.71 -32.95
N GLU A 106 5.47 -16.55 -33.02
CA GLU A 106 4.25 -16.31 -33.80
C GLU A 106 4.51 -16.45 -35.31
N LYS A 107 5.64 -15.91 -35.80
CA LYS A 107 6.08 -16.12 -37.20
C LYS A 107 6.43 -17.56 -37.55
N LYS A 108 6.90 -18.38 -36.58
CA LYS A 108 7.14 -19.82 -36.79
C LYS A 108 5.85 -20.65 -36.74
N SER A 109 4.77 -20.13 -36.15
CA SER A 109 3.48 -20.81 -36.09
C SER A 109 2.66 -20.71 -37.39
N ILE A 110 3.09 -19.90 -38.37
CA ILE A 110 2.44 -19.79 -39.68
C ILE A 110 3.37 -20.35 -40.75
N ARG A 111 3.49 -21.67 -40.81
CA ARG A 111 3.71 -22.42 -42.05
C ARG A 111 3.50 -23.91 -41.77
N TRP A 112 2.26 -24.38 -41.90
CA TRP A 112 1.86 -25.68 -42.45
C TRP A 112 0.35 -25.67 -42.68
N SER A 113 -0.06 -25.16 -43.85
CA SER A 113 -1.15 -25.67 -44.70
C SER A 113 -0.93 -25.06 -46.08
#